data_AF-A0A9W9ZEC4-F1
#
_entry.id   AF-A0A9W9ZEC4-F1
#
_cell.length_a   1.000
_cell.length_b   1.000
_cell.length_c   1.000
_cell.angle_alpha   90.00
_cell.angle_beta   90.00
_cell.angle_gamma   90.00
#
_symmetry.space_group_name_H-M   'P 1'
#
loop_
_entity.id
_entity.type
_entity.pdbx_description
1 polymer ?
#
loop_
_entity_poly.entity_id
_entity_poly.type
_entity_poly.pdbx_seq_one_letter_code
_entity_poly.pdbx_strand_id
1 'polypeptide(L)'
;MNLPSIVSSSQIGMIDPHEEYFGDGKNRRTGHRWRMKEDRAIMDSIPDQFQPYKGIFHCTDDVFSEGSYNGTLFRFPLRTTPSELSQTLYSAERVHTLFESFMADSHLVLLFLQYLESIELYVRDESDTEARKTFHVRITDDSLQLVREKRQQFRKEVTASRADQLCPQSVKVTYPISIETVAYSQGTESGTQRHSFLVTNYFCGEKVTSEFETLAKDDDLAIFP
;
A
#
# COMPACT_ATOMS: atom_id res chain seq x y z
N MET A 1 13.41 -18.93 -4.04
CA MET A 1 13.93 -17.57 -4.30
C MET A 1 13.31 -16.60 -3.30
N ASN A 2 14.13 -15.78 -2.64
CA ASN A 2 13.68 -14.77 -1.67
C ASN A 2 13.60 -13.39 -2.33
N LEU A 3 12.80 -13.27 -3.39
CA LEU A 3 12.68 -12.03 -4.14
C LEU A 3 11.29 -11.43 -3.98
N PRO A 4 11.19 -10.09 -3.85
CA PRO A 4 9.92 -9.41 -3.91
C PRO A 4 9.25 -9.62 -5.27
N SER A 5 7.95 -9.80 -5.26
CA SER A 5 7.14 -9.96 -6.46
C SER A 5 5.81 -9.25 -6.39
N ILE A 6 5.26 -8.98 -7.56
CA ILE A 6 4.04 -8.20 -7.76
C ILE A 6 3.17 -8.93 -8.77
N VAL A 7 1.91 -9.16 -8.44
CA VAL A 7 0.87 -9.63 -9.37
C VAL A 7 -0.13 -8.49 -9.54
N SER A 8 -0.34 -8.03 -10.76
CA SER A 8 -1.28 -6.96 -11.03
C SER A 8 -1.84 -7.08 -12.44
N SER A 9 -3.16 -7.07 -12.58
CA SER A 9 -3.82 -7.28 -13.87
C SER A 9 -3.31 -8.57 -14.53
N SER A 10 -2.87 -8.53 -15.79
CA SER A 10 -2.37 -9.70 -16.54
C SER A 10 -0.89 -10.01 -16.34
N GLN A 11 -0.22 -9.41 -15.34
CA GLN A 11 1.24 -9.45 -15.22
C GLN A 11 1.70 -9.94 -13.84
N ILE A 12 2.81 -10.67 -13.85
CA ILE A 12 3.57 -11.07 -12.66
C ILE A 12 5.00 -10.58 -12.84
N GLY A 13 5.47 -9.74 -11.94
CA GLY A 13 6.85 -9.24 -11.89
C GLY A 13 7.59 -9.78 -10.67
N MET A 14 8.86 -10.12 -10.84
CA MET A 14 9.77 -10.49 -9.77
C MET A 14 11.01 -9.62 -9.87
N ILE A 15 11.46 -9.07 -8.74
CA ILE A 15 12.53 -8.09 -8.69
C ILE A 15 13.77 -8.76 -8.10
N ASP A 16 14.86 -8.79 -8.85
CA ASP A 16 16.12 -9.40 -8.48
C ASP A 16 17.26 -8.36 -8.47
N PRO A 17 17.41 -7.57 -7.40
CA PRO A 17 18.43 -6.53 -7.36
C PRO A 17 19.86 -7.08 -7.39
N HIS A 18 20.07 -8.37 -7.08
CA HIS A 18 21.38 -9.02 -7.15
C HIS A 18 21.72 -9.59 -8.53
N GLU A 19 20.75 -9.60 -9.45
CA GLU A 19 20.89 -10.07 -10.84
C GLU A 19 21.41 -11.52 -10.95
N GLU A 20 21.10 -12.33 -9.95
CA GLU A 20 21.58 -13.70 -9.79
C GLU A 20 20.73 -14.70 -10.60
N TYR A 21 19.43 -14.44 -10.73
CA TYR A 21 18.46 -15.45 -11.16
C TYR A 21 17.99 -15.30 -12.60
N PHE A 22 18.03 -14.09 -13.17
CA PHE A 22 17.42 -13.81 -14.47
C PHE A 22 18.41 -13.38 -15.57
N GLY A 23 19.70 -13.26 -15.24
CA GLY A 23 20.74 -12.99 -16.22
C GLY A 23 21.06 -14.21 -17.10
N ASP A 24 21.48 -13.96 -18.33
CA ASP A 24 21.95 -15.02 -19.27
C ASP A 24 23.49 -15.05 -19.41
N GLY A 25 24.19 -14.50 -18.40
CA GLY A 25 25.66 -14.36 -18.36
C GLY A 25 26.21 -13.25 -19.24
N LYS A 26 25.48 -12.78 -20.26
CA LYS A 26 25.86 -11.65 -21.13
C LYS A 26 25.05 -10.38 -20.83
N ASN A 27 23.80 -10.55 -20.43
CA ASN A 27 22.88 -9.50 -20.06
C ASN A 27 22.51 -9.66 -18.59
N ARG A 28 22.89 -8.67 -17.79
CA ARG A 28 22.45 -8.56 -16.39
C ARG A 28 20.97 -8.16 -16.37
N ARG A 29 20.17 -8.76 -15.49
CA ARG A 29 18.74 -8.47 -15.36
C ARG A 29 18.36 -8.34 -13.90
N THR A 30 17.77 -7.21 -13.55
CA THR A 30 17.35 -6.90 -12.18
C THR A 30 15.97 -7.44 -11.82
N GLY A 31 15.47 -8.42 -12.58
CA GLY A 31 14.13 -8.95 -12.45
C GLY A 31 13.60 -9.59 -13.73
N HIS A 32 12.39 -10.12 -13.63
CA HIS A 32 11.67 -10.75 -14.73
C HIS A 32 10.19 -10.46 -14.65
N ARG A 33 9.53 -10.40 -15.81
CA ARG A 33 8.08 -10.21 -15.90
C ARG A 33 7.48 -11.27 -16.82
N TRP A 34 6.50 -12.00 -16.29
CA TRP A 34 5.62 -12.88 -17.05
C TRP A 34 4.30 -12.18 -17.33
N ARG A 35 3.78 -12.34 -18.54
CA ARG A 35 2.40 -12.01 -18.89
C ARG A 35 1.60 -13.30 -18.88
N MET A 36 0.53 -13.34 -18.09
CA MET A 36 -0.18 -14.59 -17.76
C MET A 36 -0.69 -15.34 -18.99
N LYS A 37 -1.08 -14.64 -20.05
CA LYS A 37 -1.60 -15.26 -21.29
C LYS A 37 -0.48 -15.66 -22.24
N GLU A 38 0.44 -14.74 -22.52
CA GLU A 38 1.51 -14.93 -23.49
C GLU A 38 2.57 -15.92 -23.02
N ASP A 39 2.86 -15.92 -21.72
CA ASP A 39 3.91 -16.76 -21.12
C ASP A 39 3.34 -18.00 -20.41
N ARG A 40 2.06 -18.34 -20.65
CA ARG A 40 1.35 -19.44 -19.98
C ARG A 40 2.10 -20.77 -20.05
N ALA A 41 2.61 -21.13 -21.22
CA ALA A 41 3.36 -22.38 -21.41
C ALA A 41 4.61 -22.46 -20.52
N ILE A 42 5.31 -21.34 -20.33
CA ILE A 42 6.46 -21.25 -19.43
C ILE A 42 5.97 -21.37 -17.99
N MET A 43 4.91 -20.64 -17.62
CA MET A 43 4.36 -20.68 -16.27
C MET A 43 3.90 -22.08 -15.86
N ASP A 44 3.26 -22.80 -16.77
CA ASP A 44 2.81 -24.18 -16.58
C ASP A 44 3.98 -25.18 -16.42
N SER A 45 5.18 -24.85 -16.95
CA SER A 45 6.39 -25.66 -16.78
C SER A 45 7.08 -25.51 -15.42
N ILE A 46 6.79 -24.43 -14.69
CA ILE A 46 7.36 -24.11 -13.37
C ILE A 46 6.25 -23.76 -12.37
N PRO A 47 5.28 -24.68 -12.14
CA PRO A 47 4.08 -24.38 -11.36
C PRO A 47 4.41 -23.95 -9.93
N ASP A 48 5.44 -24.54 -9.32
CA ASP A 48 5.88 -24.24 -7.95
C ASP A 48 6.26 -22.76 -7.75
N GLN A 49 6.70 -22.08 -8.81
CA GLN A 49 7.04 -20.66 -8.76
C GLN A 49 5.79 -19.77 -8.57
N PHE A 50 4.63 -20.25 -9.00
CA PHE A 50 3.35 -19.51 -8.99
C PHE A 50 2.33 -20.04 -7.97
N GLN A 51 2.54 -21.25 -7.43
CA GLN A 51 1.78 -21.80 -6.31
C GLN A 51 1.58 -20.80 -5.15
N PRO A 52 2.59 -20.01 -4.73
CA PRO A 52 2.45 -19.20 -3.53
C PRO A 52 1.53 -17.98 -3.64
N TYR A 53 1.00 -17.69 -4.83
CA TYR A 53 -0.04 -16.67 -5.02
C TYR A 53 -1.45 -17.27 -4.97
N LYS A 54 -1.58 -18.58 -5.19
CA LYS A 54 -2.87 -19.27 -5.28
C LYS A 54 -3.51 -19.41 -3.90
N GLY A 55 -4.81 -19.16 -3.83
CA GLY A 55 -5.60 -19.29 -2.60
C GLY A 55 -5.42 -18.15 -1.60
N ILE A 56 -4.85 -17.00 -2.03
CA ILE A 56 -4.69 -15.80 -1.19
C ILE A 56 -5.35 -14.61 -1.88
N PHE A 57 -6.14 -13.81 -1.15
CA PHE A 57 -6.80 -12.60 -1.66
C PHE A 57 -7.51 -12.77 -3.01
N HIS A 58 -8.30 -13.84 -3.15
CA HIS A 58 -9.04 -14.21 -4.37
C HIS A 58 -8.17 -14.47 -5.62
N CYS A 59 -6.86 -14.64 -5.46
CA CYS A 59 -6.00 -15.14 -6.51
C CYS A 59 -6.14 -16.67 -6.58
N THR A 60 -7.12 -17.16 -7.34
CA THR A 60 -7.38 -18.59 -7.52
C THR A 60 -6.70 -19.14 -8.78
N ASP A 61 -6.80 -20.44 -9.03
CA ASP A 61 -6.37 -21.02 -10.31
C ASP A 61 -7.07 -20.38 -11.52
N ASP A 62 -8.32 -19.92 -11.35
CA ASP A 62 -9.08 -19.25 -12.39
C ASP A 62 -8.43 -17.93 -12.83
N VAL A 63 -7.81 -17.20 -11.90
CA VAL A 63 -7.07 -15.96 -12.23
C VAL A 63 -5.93 -16.23 -13.22
N PHE A 64 -5.23 -17.36 -13.04
CA PHE A 64 -4.16 -17.78 -13.94
C PHE A 64 -4.72 -18.32 -15.27
N SER A 65 -5.88 -18.98 -15.24
CA SER A 65 -6.50 -19.54 -16.44
C SER A 65 -7.15 -18.45 -17.33
N GLU A 66 -7.81 -17.48 -16.72
CA GLU A 66 -8.40 -16.28 -17.35
C GLU A 66 -7.34 -15.23 -17.72
N GLY A 67 -6.18 -15.29 -17.05
CA GLY A 67 -5.00 -14.49 -17.32
C GLY A 67 -5.10 -13.03 -16.88
N SER A 68 -5.86 -12.76 -15.81
CA SER A 68 -5.97 -11.42 -15.22
C SER A 68 -6.38 -11.46 -13.76
N TYR A 69 -5.63 -10.79 -12.90
CA TYR A 69 -5.96 -10.56 -11.49
C TYR A 69 -6.60 -9.19 -11.29
N ASN A 70 -7.81 -9.15 -10.71
CA ASN A 70 -8.51 -7.91 -10.41
C ASN A 70 -8.03 -7.29 -9.09
N GLY A 71 -6.81 -6.76 -9.11
CA GLY A 71 -6.19 -6.14 -7.95
C GLY A 71 -4.68 -6.06 -8.12
N THR A 72 -4.01 -5.74 -7.03
CA THR A 72 -2.55 -5.76 -6.94
C THR A 72 -2.13 -6.51 -5.69
N LEU A 73 -1.34 -7.56 -5.87
CA LEU A 73 -0.80 -8.38 -4.79
C LEU A 73 0.71 -8.22 -4.76
N PHE A 74 1.23 -7.83 -3.60
CA PHE A 74 2.66 -7.83 -3.32
C PHE A 74 3.02 -9.03 -2.46
N ARG A 75 4.09 -9.71 -2.81
CA ARG A 75 4.68 -10.78 -2.00
C ARG A 75 6.09 -10.41 -1.64
N PHE A 76 6.36 -10.38 -0.33
CA PHE A 76 7.68 -10.11 0.23
C PHE A 76 8.13 -11.33 1.03
N PRO A 77 8.91 -12.26 0.43
CA PRO A 77 9.50 -13.37 1.18
C PRO A 77 10.37 -12.82 2.31
N LEU A 78 10.13 -13.29 3.54
CA LEU A 78 10.95 -12.88 4.68
C LEU A 78 12.38 -13.39 4.50
N ARG A 79 13.36 -12.52 4.77
CA ARG A 79 14.77 -12.92 4.69
C ARG A 79 15.13 -13.80 5.88
N THR A 80 15.48 -15.05 5.57
CA THR A 80 15.98 -16.03 6.54
C THR A 80 17.49 -16.13 6.57
N THR A 81 18.17 -15.63 5.53
CA THR A 81 19.63 -15.56 5.41
C THR A 81 20.08 -14.11 5.14
N PRO A 82 21.22 -13.66 5.68
CA PRO A 82 21.75 -12.34 5.39
C PRO A 82 22.14 -12.21 3.92
N SER A 83 22.00 -11.01 3.34
CA SER A 83 22.52 -10.70 2.01
C SER A 83 23.34 -9.41 2.04
N GLU A 84 24.05 -9.12 0.94
CA GLU A 84 24.80 -7.87 0.79
C GLU A 84 23.90 -6.62 0.87
N LEU A 85 22.61 -6.74 0.54
CA LEU A 85 21.65 -5.63 0.61
C LEU A 85 21.22 -5.28 2.03
N SER A 86 21.11 -6.26 2.94
CA SER A 86 21.00 -5.98 4.37
C SER A 86 21.12 -7.26 5.21
N GLN A 87 21.73 -7.08 6.38
CA GLN A 87 21.91 -8.10 7.41
C GLN A 87 20.65 -8.31 8.27
N THR A 88 19.58 -7.56 8.01
CA THR A 88 18.35 -7.58 8.81
C THR A 88 17.51 -8.81 8.45
N LEU A 89 17.50 -9.79 9.34
CA LEU A 89 16.61 -10.94 9.27
C LEU A 89 15.21 -10.58 9.78
N TYR A 90 14.16 -11.13 9.17
CA TYR A 90 12.79 -10.96 9.65
C TYR A 90 12.26 -12.27 10.22
N SER A 91 12.04 -12.30 11.53
CA SER A 91 11.31 -13.37 12.21
C SER A 91 9.82 -13.06 12.23
N ALA A 92 8.99 -14.08 12.46
CA ALA A 92 7.55 -13.90 12.69
C ALA A 92 7.28 -12.88 13.81
N GLU A 93 8.08 -12.92 14.89
CA GLU A 93 8.01 -11.95 15.99
C GLU A 93 8.19 -10.50 15.52
N ARG A 94 9.16 -10.22 14.64
CA ARG A 94 9.36 -8.87 14.08
C ARG A 94 8.18 -8.40 13.25
N VAL A 95 7.53 -9.31 12.51
CA VAL A 95 6.31 -8.99 11.75
C VAL A 95 5.16 -8.69 12.72
N HIS A 96 5.02 -9.44 13.81
CA HIS A 96 4.04 -9.15 14.85
C HIS A 96 4.27 -7.78 15.50
N THR A 97 5.51 -7.44 15.86
CA THR A 97 5.84 -6.10 16.41
C THR A 97 5.51 -4.98 15.42
N LEU A 98 5.75 -5.20 14.12
CA LEU A 98 5.35 -4.25 13.08
C LEU A 98 3.83 -4.07 13.04
N PHE A 99 3.07 -5.16 13.14
CA PHE A 99 1.61 -5.11 13.19
C PHE A 99 1.13 -4.38 14.45
N GLU A 100 1.69 -4.67 15.63
CA GLU A 100 1.35 -3.98 16.88
C GLU A 100 1.60 -2.47 16.79
N SER A 101 2.75 -2.08 16.23
CA SER A 101 3.09 -0.68 16.01
C SER A 101 2.10 -0.01 15.05
N PHE A 102 1.73 -0.68 13.96
CA PHE A 102 0.71 -0.17 13.04
C PHE A 102 -0.66 -0.08 13.72
N MET A 103 -1.09 -1.10 14.47
CA MET A 103 -2.40 -1.13 15.12
C MET A 103 -2.58 0.03 16.09
N ALA A 104 -1.54 0.38 16.86
CA ALA A 104 -1.56 1.49 17.81
C ALA A 104 -1.95 2.84 17.14
N ASP A 105 -1.39 3.13 15.96
CA ASP A 105 -1.57 4.42 15.27
C ASP A 105 -2.48 4.34 14.03
N SER A 106 -3.05 3.16 13.75
CA SER A 106 -3.83 2.87 12.54
C SER A 106 -5.00 3.85 12.32
N HIS A 107 -5.64 4.30 13.39
CA HIS A 107 -6.74 5.26 13.35
C HIS A 107 -6.30 6.65 12.88
N LEU A 108 -5.03 7.02 13.08
CA LEU A 108 -4.46 8.27 12.56
C LEU A 108 -4.08 8.12 11.09
N VAL A 109 -3.62 6.94 10.66
CA VAL A 109 -3.19 6.68 9.28
C VAL A 109 -4.29 7.00 8.27
N LEU A 110 -5.54 6.61 8.54
CA LEU A 110 -6.68 6.91 7.64
C LEU A 110 -7.05 8.40 7.54
N LEU A 111 -6.58 9.25 8.46
CA LEU A 111 -6.82 10.70 8.39
C LEU A 111 -6.03 11.34 7.24
N PHE A 112 -4.84 10.81 6.95
CA PHE A 112 -3.91 11.38 5.96
C PHE A 112 -4.08 10.76 4.57
N LEU A 113 -4.75 9.61 4.47
CA LEU A 113 -4.94 8.89 3.21
C LEU A 113 -6.21 9.36 2.47
N GLN A 114 -6.08 9.82 1.23
CA GLN A 114 -7.23 10.39 0.49
C GLN A 114 -8.11 9.36 -0.24
N TYR A 115 -7.63 8.14 -0.43
CA TYR A 115 -8.33 7.11 -1.23
C TYR A 115 -8.55 5.81 -0.46
N LEU A 116 -7.84 5.61 0.66
CA LEU A 116 -8.05 4.46 1.51
C LEU A 116 -9.16 4.76 2.52
N GLU A 117 -9.98 3.75 2.73
CA GLU A 117 -11.19 3.79 3.56
C GLU A 117 -11.19 2.68 4.60
N SER A 118 -10.52 1.56 4.31
CA SER A 118 -10.28 0.47 5.25
C SER A 118 -8.92 -0.18 5.03
N ILE A 119 -8.37 -0.75 6.09
CA ILE A 119 -7.16 -1.57 6.10
C ILE A 119 -7.41 -2.77 7.01
N GLU A 120 -7.05 -3.96 6.55
CA GLU A 120 -7.26 -5.21 7.27
C GLU A 120 -5.94 -5.97 7.40
N LEU A 121 -5.72 -6.59 8.56
CA LEU A 121 -4.57 -7.47 8.81
C LEU A 121 -5.03 -8.90 8.97
N TYR A 122 -4.31 -9.80 8.31
CA TYR A 122 -4.57 -11.24 8.33
C TYR A 122 -3.30 -12.01 8.70
N VAL A 123 -3.48 -13.13 9.40
CA VAL A 123 -2.43 -14.09 9.74
C VAL A 123 -2.87 -15.48 9.30
N ARG A 124 -1.95 -16.24 8.72
CA ARG A 124 -2.17 -17.63 8.33
C ARG A 124 -1.03 -18.47 8.89
N ASP A 125 -1.36 -19.40 9.77
CA ASP A 125 -0.38 -20.38 10.28
C ASP A 125 -0.22 -21.54 9.28
N GLU A 126 0.86 -22.33 9.43
CA GLU A 126 1.16 -23.45 8.51
C GLU A 126 0.05 -24.51 8.47
N SER A 127 -0.66 -24.70 9.59
CA SER A 127 -1.79 -25.63 9.70
C SER A 127 -3.09 -25.07 9.13
N ASP A 128 -3.17 -23.76 8.86
CA ASP A 128 -4.40 -23.10 8.50
C ASP A 128 -4.64 -23.18 6.98
N THR A 129 -5.84 -23.63 6.61
CA THR A 129 -6.28 -23.62 5.20
C THR A 129 -6.51 -22.19 4.71
N GLU A 130 -6.99 -21.30 5.58
CA GLU A 130 -7.36 -19.92 5.26
C GLU A 130 -6.73 -18.92 6.23
N ALA A 131 -6.53 -17.69 5.76
CA ALA A 131 -5.99 -16.62 6.59
C ALA A 131 -7.07 -16.08 7.54
N ARG A 132 -6.71 -15.86 8.81
CA ARG A 132 -7.59 -15.32 9.84
C ARG A 132 -7.40 -13.81 9.97
N LYS A 133 -8.51 -13.08 9.96
CA LYS A 133 -8.51 -11.64 10.25
C LYS A 133 -8.11 -11.43 11.72
N THR A 134 -7.16 -10.53 11.95
CA THR A 134 -6.64 -10.19 13.29
C THR A 134 -6.95 -8.74 13.67
N PHE A 135 -7.04 -7.86 12.68
CA PHE A 135 -7.31 -6.45 12.89
C PHE A 135 -7.99 -5.82 11.68
N HIS A 136 -8.80 -4.79 11.93
CA HIS A 136 -9.45 -3.99 10.91
C HIS A 136 -9.54 -2.54 11.39
N VAL A 137 -9.12 -1.61 10.55
CA VAL A 137 -9.38 -0.18 10.74
C VAL A 137 -10.16 0.34 9.54
N ARG A 138 -11.22 1.10 9.79
CA ARG A 138 -12.01 1.68 8.70
C ARG A 138 -12.70 2.99 9.08
N ILE A 139 -13.03 3.77 8.07
CA ILE A 139 -14.00 4.84 8.19
C ILE A 139 -15.37 4.19 8.42
N THR A 140 -16.10 4.65 9.42
CA THR A 140 -17.42 4.10 9.76
C THR A 140 -18.44 4.37 8.65
N ASP A 141 -19.42 3.48 8.48
CA ASP A 141 -20.39 3.59 7.38
C ASP A 141 -21.20 4.89 7.42
N ASP A 142 -21.53 5.37 8.63
CA ASP A 142 -22.24 6.63 8.86
C ASP A 142 -21.40 7.88 8.49
N SER A 143 -20.07 7.76 8.45
CA SER A 143 -19.15 8.83 8.07
C SER A 143 -18.66 8.71 6.62
N LEU A 144 -18.72 7.53 6.02
CA LEU A 144 -18.03 7.19 4.77
C LEU A 144 -18.48 8.06 3.60
N GLN A 145 -19.79 8.22 3.41
CA GLN A 145 -20.34 8.98 2.29
C GLN A 145 -19.92 10.45 2.34
N LEU A 146 -20.03 11.08 3.52
CA LEU A 146 -19.59 12.46 3.73
C LEU A 146 -18.10 12.63 3.45
N VAL A 147 -17.27 11.69 3.91
CA VAL A 147 -15.82 11.75 3.70
C VAL A 147 -15.47 11.66 2.22
N ARG A 148 -16.11 10.74 1.47
CA ARG A 148 -15.93 10.62 0.01
C ARG A 148 -16.30 11.91 -0.71
N GLU A 149 -17.45 12.48 -0.38
CA GLU A 149 -17.93 13.75 -0.95
C GLU A 149 -16.97 14.90 -0.65
N LYS A 150 -16.50 15.03 0.58
CA LYS A 150 -15.60 16.12 1.00
C LYS A 150 -14.21 15.98 0.41
N ARG A 151 -13.67 14.76 0.32
CA ARG A 151 -12.41 14.47 -0.40
C ARG A 151 -12.55 14.78 -1.89
N GLN A 152 -13.68 14.43 -2.52
CA GLN A 152 -13.94 14.76 -3.92
C GLN A 152 -14.11 16.27 -4.14
N GLN A 153 -14.83 16.96 -3.25
CA GLN A 153 -15.00 18.41 -3.26
C GLN A 153 -13.63 19.10 -3.22
N PHE A 154 -12.80 18.75 -2.23
CA PHE A 154 -11.46 19.32 -2.09
C PHE A 154 -10.61 19.11 -3.35
N ARG A 155 -10.58 17.89 -3.89
CA ARG A 155 -9.84 17.60 -5.12
C ARG A 155 -10.34 18.43 -6.30
N LYS A 156 -11.66 18.46 -6.53
CA LYS A 156 -12.25 19.25 -7.61
C LYS A 156 -11.89 20.72 -7.50
N GLU A 157 -11.98 21.31 -6.30
CA GLU A 157 -11.64 22.71 -6.05
C GLU A 157 -10.14 22.98 -6.25
N VAL A 158 -9.26 22.03 -5.92
CA VAL A 158 -7.81 22.14 -6.16
C VAL A 158 -7.45 21.96 -7.65
N THR A 159 -8.13 21.08 -8.38
CA THR A 159 -7.83 20.79 -9.80
C THR A 159 -8.64 21.63 -10.79
N ALA A 160 -9.59 22.45 -10.33
CA ALA A 160 -10.41 23.30 -11.20
C ALA A 160 -9.63 24.47 -11.82
N SER A 161 -8.46 24.81 -11.30
CA SER A 161 -7.52 25.69 -11.99
C SER A 161 -6.88 24.93 -13.16
N ARG A 162 -6.90 25.57 -14.34
CA ARG A 162 -6.43 24.98 -15.60
C ARG A 162 -5.04 24.37 -15.45
N ALA A 163 -4.76 23.32 -16.22
CA ALA A 163 -3.51 22.54 -16.19
C ALA A 163 -2.19 23.37 -16.25
N ASP A 164 -2.25 24.64 -16.67
CA ASP A 164 -1.12 25.55 -16.79
C ASP A 164 -1.14 26.74 -15.78
N GLN A 165 -2.10 26.80 -14.85
CA GLN A 165 -2.17 27.84 -13.81
C GLN A 165 -2.50 27.21 -12.44
N LEU A 166 -1.64 27.46 -11.45
CA LEU A 166 -1.89 27.11 -10.06
C LEU A 166 -3.17 27.80 -9.56
N CYS A 167 -3.93 27.14 -8.68
CA CYS A 167 -5.18 27.69 -8.13
C CYS A 167 -4.91 29.04 -7.45
N PRO A 168 -5.48 30.17 -7.91
CA PRO A 168 -5.18 31.48 -7.35
C PRO A 168 -5.86 31.74 -5.99
N GLN A 169 -6.80 30.89 -5.58
CA GLN A 169 -7.55 31.01 -4.33
C GLN A 169 -7.26 29.86 -3.38
N SER A 170 -7.22 30.19 -2.08
CA SER A 170 -7.08 29.18 -1.03
C SER A 170 -8.33 28.32 -0.96
N VAL A 171 -8.16 27.01 -0.98
CA VAL A 171 -9.24 26.02 -0.81
C VAL A 171 -9.20 25.49 0.61
N LYS A 172 -10.34 25.51 1.31
CA LYS A 172 -10.46 24.98 2.67
C LYS A 172 -11.72 24.14 2.79
N VAL A 173 -11.56 22.84 3.06
CA VAL A 173 -12.69 21.91 3.28
C VAL A 173 -12.53 21.29 4.65
N THR A 174 -13.53 21.50 5.51
CA THR A 174 -13.56 20.96 6.88
C THR A 174 -14.75 20.02 7.05
N TYR A 175 -14.54 18.86 7.65
CA TYR A 175 -15.58 17.86 7.86
C TYR A 175 -15.23 16.92 9.01
N PRO A 176 -16.25 16.39 9.72
CA PRO A 176 -16.04 15.33 10.69
C PRO A 176 -15.74 14.00 10.01
N ILE A 177 -14.90 13.19 10.64
CA ILE A 177 -14.64 11.80 10.26
C ILE A 177 -14.72 10.93 11.50
N SER A 178 -15.42 9.79 11.37
CA SER A 178 -15.41 8.72 12.37
C SER A 178 -14.66 7.53 11.81
N ILE A 179 -13.73 6.99 12.62
CA ILE A 179 -12.92 5.82 12.30
C ILE A 179 -13.14 4.81 13.41
N GLU A 180 -13.28 3.55 13.05
CA GLU A 180 -13.30 2.45 13.99
C GLU A 180 -12.10 1.53 13.79
N THR A 181 -11.61 0.99 14.89
CA THR A 181 -10.64 -0.09 14.94
C THR A 181 -11.29 -1.30 15.61
N VAL A 182 -11.08 -2.48 15.03
CA VAL A 182 -11.64 -3.74 15.52
C VAL A 182 -10.51 -4.75 15.60
N ALA A 183 -10.28 -5.27 16.80
CA ALA A 183 -9.35 -6.37 17.04
C ALA A 183 -10.11 -7.70 17.06
N TYR A 184 -9.47 -8.75 16.56
CA TYR A 184 -10.03 -10.10 16.52
C TYR A 184 -9.14 -11.06 17.31
N SER A 185 -9.75 -11.86 18.18
CA SER A 185 -9.11 -12.99 18.85
C SER A 185 -9.80 -14.28 18.40
N GLN A 186 -9.03 -15.22 17.85
CA GLN A 186 -9.54 -16.50 17.34
C GLN A 186 -10.74 -16.33 16.37
N GLY A 187 -10.70 -15.30 15.52
CA GLY A 187 -11.75 -15.02 14.53
C GLY A 187 -13.00 -14.33 15.09
N THR A 188 -13.06 -14.06 16.39
CA THR A 188 -14.16 -13.32 17.03
C THR A 188 -13.70 -11.92 17.41
N GLU A 189 -14.59 -10.94 17.29
CA GLU A 189 -14.31 -9.57 17.73
C GLU A 189 -14.00 -9.55 19.24
N SER A 190 -12.80 -9.08 19.58
CA SER A 190 -12.32 -9.02 20.96
C SER A 190 -12.35 -7.61 21.53
N GLY A 191 -12.35 -6.58 20.67
CA GLY A 191 -12.44 -5.20 21.09
C GLY A 191 -12.65 -4.25 19.92
N THR A 192 -13.49 -3.24 20.15
CA THR A 192 -13.80 -2.20 19.17
C THR A 192 -13.56 -0.83 19.81
N GLN A 193 -12.85 0.05 19.10
CA GLN A 193 -12.67 1.43 19.49
C GLN A 193 -13.13 2.36 18.37
N ARG A 194 -13.75 3.46 18.74
CA ARG A 194 -14.22 4.49 17.79
C ARG A 194 -13.53 5.81 18.10
N HIS A 195 -13.03 6.44 17.06
CA HIS A 195 -12.30 7.69 17.11
C HIS A 195 -12.99 8.72 16.20
N SER A 196 -13.20 9.92 16.71
CA SER A 196 -13.86 11.00 15.97
C SER A 196 -12.92 12.18 15.84
N PHE A 197 -12.77 12.69 14.62
CA PHE A 197 -11.89 13.80 14.30
C PHE A 197 -12.62 14.86 13.50
N LEU A 198 -12.15 16.10 13.58
CA LEU A 198 -12.49 17.17 12.66
C LEU A 198 -11.29 17.40 11.73
N VAL A 199 -11.42 17.05 10.46
CA VAL A 199 -10.34 17.17 9.48
C VAL A 199 -10.53 18.44 8.67
N THR A 200 -9.44 19.20 8.50
CA THR A 200 -9.38 20.36 7.63
C THR A 200 -8.33 20.12 6.55
N ASN A 201 -8.78 19.92 5.31
CA ASN A 201 -7.90 19.97 4.15
C ASN A 201 -7.77 21.43 3.71
N TYR A 202 -6.53 21.89 3.59
CA TYR A 202 -6.21 23.26 3.22
C TYR A 202 -5.20 23.28 2.08
N PHE A 203 -5.47 24.08 1.06
CA PHE A 203 -4.57 24.39 -0.03
C PHE A 203 -4.44 25.91 -0.10
N CYS A 204 -3.22 26.43 0.00
CA CYS A 204 -2.98 27.87 0.18
C CYS A 204 -3.23 28.70 -1.09
N GLY A 205 -3.07 28.10 -2.28
CA GLY A 205 -3.07 28.84 -3.56
C GLY A 205 -1.80 29.69 -3.74
N GLU A 206 -1.74 30.49 -4.80
CA GLU A 206 -0.56 31.29 -5.21
C GLU A 206 -0.07 32.36 -4.21
N LYS A 207 -0.76 32.60 -3.09
CA LYS A 207 -0.27 33.54 -2.08
C LYS A 207 0.76 32.89 -1.17
N VAL A 208 1.94 32.62 -1.72
CA VAL A 208 3.15 32.51 -0.91
C VAL A 208 3.41 33.91 -0.34
N THR A 209 3.52 34.03 0.98
CA THR A 209 3.86 35.33 1.58
C THR A 209 5.25 35.74 1.12
N SER A 210 5.48 37.05 0.93
CA SER A 210 6.81 37.57 0.55
C SER A 210 7.91 37.10 1.51
N GLU A 211 7.56 36.87 2.78
CA GLU A 211 8.44 36.27 3.79
C GLU A 211 8.84 34.84 3.43
N PHE A 212 7.90 33.97 3.04
CA PHE A 212 8.18 32.59 2.66
C PHE A 212 8.93 32.50 1.32
N GLU A 213 8.66 33.40 0.36
CA GLU A 213 9.46 33.50 -0.86
C GLU A 213 10.91 33.92 -0.58
N THR A 214 11.11 34.78 0.42
CA THR A 214 12.45 35.22 0.84
C THR A 214 13.19 34.06 1.53
N LEU A 215 12.52 33.36 2.44
CA LEU A 215 13.05 32.15 3.12
C LEU A 215 13.37 31.00 2.16
N ALA A 216 12.56 30.78 1.12
CA ALA A 216 12.80 29.73 0.13
C ALA A 216 13.95 30.05 -0.85
N LYS A 217 14.34 31.32 -0.96
CA LYS A 217 15.45 31.82 -1.77
C LYS A 217 16.65 32.25 -0.92
N ASP A 218 16.60 31.94 0.38
CA ASP A 218 17.66 32.26 1.31
C ASP A 218 18.81 31.25 1.12
N ASP A 219 19.86 31.71 0.46
CA ASP A 219 21.07 30.92 0.20
C ASP A 219 21.78 30.50 1.51
N ASP A 220 21.53 31.17 2.65
CA ASP A 220 22.09 30.80 3.96
C ASP A 220 21.32 29.64 4.63
N LEU A 221 20.09 29.34 4.17
CA LEU A 221 19.23 28.24 4.65
C LEU A 221 19.17 27.05 3.70
N ALA A 222 19.90 27.08 2.58
CA ALA A 222 20.05 25.92 1.73
C ALA A 222 20.72 24.79 2.52
N ILE A 223 19.92 23.83 3.00
CA ILE A 223 20.39 22.62 3.66
C ILE A 223 20.97 21.67 2.60
N PHE A 224 22.02 22.08 1.89
CA PHE A 224 22.99 21.18 1.24
C PHE A 224 24.30 21.96 1.00
N PRO A 225 25.47 21.37 1.33
CA PRO A 225 26.77 21.91 0.95
C PRO A 225 27.04 21.80 -0.55
#